data_AF-A0A932W4N7-F1
#
_entry.id   AF-A0A932W4N7-F1
#
_cell.length_a   1.000
_cell.length_b   1.000
_cell.length_c   1.000
_cell.angle_alpha   90.00
_cell.angle_beta   90.00
_cell.angle_gamma   90.00
#
_symmetry.space_group_name_H-M   'P 1'
#
loop_
_entity.id
_entity.type
_entity.pdbx_description
1 polymer ?
#
loop_
_entity_poly.entity_id
_entity_poly.type
_entity_poly.pdbx_seq_one_letter_code
_entity_poly.pdbx_strand_id
1 'polypeptide(L)'
;MDDLVEDYTYKPPPLFHGDGPLFLGMELEVETDSGQRRECAELATDCLGDLGYLKRDESLQHGFEVVTHPMSYPWALTGFPWQMLTDLHKVGCRTSTRTGLHVHVSRSGFGTPQPTVEHTRADRCLHIYRWMKFIHRNAAAVTTLAGRSSPEWAAFTSEERRAVKHYAKGRLGWNRHQAINTGNNDTLELRVFASSLDPDVVRAALAFTAASVDYTRTLSTQQVLHGAWRWAAFIAWLAQHPAYTPLTRRLEDLSCAC
;
A
#
# COMPACT_ATOMS: atom_id res chain seq x y z
N MET A 1 -5.59 -8.49 -29.98
CA MET A 1 -5.80 -7.44 -28.97
C MET A 1 -6.20 -8.22 -27.72
N ASP A 2 -5.38 -8.19 -26.67
CA ASP A 2 -5.71 -8.90 -25.41
C ASP A 2 -6.75 -8.05 -24.69
N ASP A 3 -8.03 -8.38 -24.88
CA ASP A 3 -9.19 -7.64 -24.36
C ASP A 3 -9.35 -7.72 -22.83
N LEU A 4 -8.37 -8.28 -22.10
CA LEU A 4 -8.40 -8.48 -20.64
C LEU A 4 -7.47 -7.52 -19.88
N VAL A 5 -6.51 -6.91 -20.57
CA VAL A 5 -5.55 -6.00 -19.94
C VAL A 5 -5.74 -4.60 -20.48
N GLU A 6 -6.30 -3.76 -19.62
CA GLU A 6 -6.66 -2.40 -19.93
C GLU A 6 -5.42 -1.51 -20.09
N ASP A 7 -5.61 -0.34 -20.73
CA ASP A 7 -4.52 0.61 -20.87
C ASP A 7 -4.11 1.22 -19.52
N TYR A 8 -2.88 1.74 -19.47
CA TYR A 8 -2.28 2.29 -18.26
C TYR A 8 -3.12 3.40 -17.60
N THR A 9 -3.92 4.14 -18.38
CA THR A 9 -4.79 5.23 -17.91
C THR A 9 -6.18 4.77 -17.48
N TYR A 10 -6.53 3.49 -17.67
CA TYR A 10 -7.83 2.96 -17.30
C TYR A 10 -8.07 3.05 -15.80
N LYS A 11 -9.17 3.71 -15.43
CA LYS A 11 -9.55 3.97 -14.05
C LYS A 11 -11.07 4.08 -13.95
N PRO A 12 -11.78 2.96 -13.73
CA PRO A 12 -13.22 2.95 -13.58
C PRO A 12 -13.64 3.64 -12.27
N PRO A 13 -14.92 4.04 -12.13
CA PRO A 13 -15.46 4.48 -10.85
C PRO A 13 -15.20 3.42 -9.75
N PRO A 14 -14.73 3.82 -8.54
CA PRO A 14 -14.37 2.86 -7.52
C PRO A 14 -15.59 2.20 -6.87
N LEU A 15 -15.54 0.87 -6.72
CA LEU A 15 -16.47 0.08 -5.92
C LEU A 15 -15.87 -0.15 -4.52
N PHE A 16 -16.52 0.34 -3.46
CA PHE A 16 -15.94 0.26 -2.11
C PHE A 16 -16.35 -1.04 -1.41
N HIS A 17 -15.37 -1.78 -0.89
CA HIS A 17 -15.58 -3.07 -0.22
C HIS A 17 -15.26 -3.01 1.28
N GLY A 18 -16.25 -3.34 2.11
CA GLY A 18 -16.15 -3.30 3.57
C GLY A 18 -16.36 -1.90 4.17
N ASP A 19 -15.99 -1.74 5.43
CA ASP A 19 -16.35 -0.56 6.21
C ASP A 19 -15.29 0.54 6.17
N GLY A 20 -15.74 1.76 5.85
CA GLY A 20 -14.91 2.96 5.82
C GLY A 20 -14.62 3.55 7.22
N PRO A 21 -13.92 4.70 7.28
CA PRO A 21 -13.52 5.56 6.14
C PRO A 21 -12.15 5.21 5.55
N LEU A 22 -11.41 4.25 6.12
CA LEU A 22 -10.08 3.85 5.67
C LEU A 22 -10.18 2.67 4.68
N PHE A 23 -10.06 2.99 3.40
CA PHE A 23 -9.91 2.01 2.33
C PHE A 23 -8.47 1.97 1.79
N LEU A 24 -8.06 0.78 1.39
CA LEU A 24 -6.81 0.45 0.72
C LEU A 24 -7.09 -0.02 -0.71
N GLY A 25 -6.36 0.51 -1.69
CA GLY A 25 -6.34 -0.02 -3.06
C GLY A 25 -4.96 -0.58 -3.36
N MET A 26 -4.90 -1.77 -3.96
CA MET A 26 -3.66 -2.46 -4.29
C MET A 26 -3.41 -2.42 -5.80
N GLU A 27 -2.19 -2.09 -6.20
CA GLU A 27 -1.65 -2.32 -7.54
C GLU A 27 -0.43 -3.24 -7.40
N LEU A 28 -0.52 -4.46 -7.93
CA LEU A 28 0.53 -5.48 -7.85
C LEU A 28 1.07 -5.76 -9.26
N GLU A 29 2.31 -5.37 -9.52
CA GLU A 29 2.98 -5.61 -10.80
C GLU A 29 3.51 -7.05 -10.87
N VAL A 30 3.20 -7.77 -11.94
CA VAL A 30 3.74 -9.10 -12.21
C VAL A 30 4.30 -9.18 -13.63
N GLU A 31 5.38 -9.94 -13.77
CA GLU A 31 5.97 -10.27 -15.07
C GLU A 31 5.52 -11.66 -15.51
N THR A 32 5.47 -11.87 -16.82
CA THR A 32 5.11 -13.15 -17.44
C THR A 32 6.06 -13.44 -18.59
N ASP A 33 6.34 -14.71 -18.86
CA ASP A 33 6.97 -15.08 -20.14
C ASP A 33 6.00 -14.73 -21.30
N SER A 34 6.54 -14.33 -22.46
CA SER A 34 5.75 -13.77 -23.56
C SER A 34 4.61 -14.68 -24.05
N GLY A 35 4.76 -16.01 -23.92
CA GLY A 35 3.74 -16.99 -24.29
C GLY A 35 2.68 -17.28 -23.21
N GLN A 36 2.89 -16.84 -21.97
CA GLN A 36 2.02 -17.15 -20.81
C GLN A 36 1.14 -15.98 -20.37
N ARG A 37 1.40 -14.78 -20.92
CA ARG A 37 0.70 -13.55 -20.52
C ARG A 37 -0.82 -13.67 -20.55
N ARG A 38 -1.36 -14.31 -21.60
CA ARG A 38 -2.80 -14.48 -21.77
C ARG A 38 -3.42 -15.40 -20.71
N GLU A 39 -2.83 -16.58 -20.51
CA GLU A 39 -3.29 -17.54 -19.49
C GLU A 39 -3.24 -16.93 -18.08
N CYS A 40 -2.16 -16.19 -17.78
CA CYS A 40 -2.03 -15.45 -16.52
C CYS A 40 -3.12 -14.38 -16.36
N ALA A 41 -3.41 -13.63 -17.44
CA ALA A 41 -4.44 -12.57 -17.42
C ALA A 41 -5.86 -13.14 -17.31
N GLU A 42 -6.16 -14.26 -17.99
CA GLU A 42 -7.42 -15.00 -17.88
C GLU A 42 -7.63 -15.47 -16.43
N LEU A 43 -6.64 -16.15 -15.84
CA LEU A 43 -6.70 -16.61 -14.45
C LEU A 43 -6.93 -15.46 -13.46
N ALA A 44 -6.17 -14.36 -13.59
CA ALA A 44 -6.31 -13.21 -12.70
C ALA A 44 -7.69 -12.56 -12.85
N THR A 45 -8.18 -12.39 -14.09
CA THR A 45 -9.50 -11.79 -14.35
C THR A 45 -10.62 -12.64 -13.75
N ASP A 46 -10.59 -13.96 -13.96
CA ASP A 46 -11.58 -14.89 -13.42
C ASP A 46 -11.59 -14.90 -11.88
N CYS A 47 -10.41 -14.83 -11.26
CA CYS A 47 -10.29 -14.80 -9.80
C CYS A 47 -10.74 -13.46 -9.19
N LEU A 48 -10.46 -12.34 -9.87
CA LEU A 48 -10.83 -11.00 -9.39
C LEU A 48 -12.33 -10.74 -9.53
N GLY A 49 -12.94 -11.13 -10.65
CA GLY A 49 -14.30 -10.71 -10.99
C GLY A 49 -14.46 -9.20 -10.87
N ASP A 50 -15.54 -8.76 -10.21
CA ASP A 50 -15.83 -7.32 -10.02
C ASP A 50 -14.96 -6.64 -8.94
N LEU A 51 -14.06 -7.36 -8.25
CA LEU A 51 -13.18 -6.76 -7.24
C LEU A 51 -12.06 -5.91 -7.84
N GLY A 52 -11.66 -6.20 -9.08
CA GLY A 52 -10.47 -5.62 -9.66
C GLY A 52 -10.39 -5.78 -11.16
N TYR A 53 -9.30 -5.30 -11.72
CA TYR A 53 -9.05 -5.29 -13.16
C TYR A 53 -7.55 -5.30 -13.42
N LEU A 54 -7.16 -5.64 -14.65
CA LEU A 54 -5.75 -5.68 -15.06
C LEU A 54 -5.40 -4.47 -15.89
N LYS A 55 -4.22 -3.91 -15.69
CA LYS A 55 -3.71 -2.79 -16.49
C LYS A 55 -2.34 -3.11 -17.08
N ARG A 56 -2.02 -2.45 -18.20
CA ARG A 56 -0.63 -2.32 -18.65
C ARG A 56 0.12 -1.39 -17.70
N ASP A 57 1.35 -1.77 -17.36
CA ASP A 57 2.34 -0.85 -16.83
C ASP A 57 3.40 -0.61 -17.91
N GLU A 58 3.64 0.66 -18.21
CA GLU A 58 4.66 1.09 -19.16
C GLU A 58 6.08 0.70 -18.71
N SER A 59 6.29 0.40 -17.42
CA SER A 59 7.57 -0.04 -16.87
C SER A 59 7.93 -1.50 -17.18
N LEU A 60 6.92 -2.32 -17.53
CA LEU A 60 7.03 -3.76 -17.76
C LEU A 60 7.15 -4.09 -19.25
N GLN A 61 8.05 -5.02 -19.59
CA GLN A 61 8.18 -5.52 -20.98
C GLN A 61 7.11 -6.57 -21.30
N HIS A 62 6.88 -7.50 -20.38
CA HIS A 62 5.90 -8.58 -20.49
C HIS A 62 5.25 -8.81 -19.13
N GLY A 63 3.97 -8.47 -18.99
CA GLY A 63 3.26 -8.55 -17.71
C GLY A 63 1.99 -7.70 -17.67
N PHE A 64 1.51 -7.46 -16.45
CA PHE A 64 0.37 -6.58 -16.12
C PHE A 64 0.37 -6.20 -14.63
N GLU A 65 -0.37 -5.15 -14.29
CA GLU A 65 -0.73 -4.80 -12.91
C GLU A 65 -2.07 -5.46 -12.57
N VAL A 66 -2.11 -6.17 -11.44
CA VAL A 66 -3.37 -6.54 -10.77
C VAL A 66 -3.81 -5.35 -9.92
N VAL A 67 -4.90 -4.69 -10.32
CA VAL A 67 -5.44 -3.53 -9.60
C VAL A 67 -6.76 -3.88 -8.94
N THR A 68 -6.90 -3.48 -7.68
CA THR A 68 -8.13 -3.71 -6.90
C THR A 68 -8.89 -2.42 -6.71
N HIS A 69 -10.21 -2.55 -6.65
CA HIS A 69 -11.05 -1.51 -6.07
C HIS A 69 -10.78 -1.33 -4.56
N PRO A 70 -11.16 -0.19 -3.95
CA PRO A 70 -10.81 0.10 -2.57
C PRO A 70 -11.47 -0.86 -1.57
N MET A 71 -10.67 -1.45 -0.68
CA MET A 71 -11.09 -2.39 0.36
C MET A 71 -10.73 -1.87 1.75
N SER A 72 -11.61 -2.02 2.73
CA SER A 72 -11.19 -1.92 4.13
C SER A 72 -10.19 -3.06 4.44
N TYR A 73 -9.24 -2.83 5.34
CA TYR A 73 -8.24 -3.84 5.66
C TYR A 73 -8.83 -5.18 6.15
N PRO A 74 -9.84 -5.20 7.06
CA PRO A 74 -10.50 -6.45 7.45
C PRO A 74 -11.14 -7.18 6.27
N TRP A 75 -11.79 -6.44 5.37
CA TRP A 75 -12.38 -7.03 4.17
C TRP A 75 -11.31 -7.61 3.25
N ALA A 76 -10.19 -6.91 3.03
CA ALA A 76 -9.10 -7.42 2.19
C ALA A 76 -8.57 -8.77 2.70
N LEU A 77 -8.51 -9.01 4.01
CA LEU A 77 -8.03 -10.28 4.56
C LEU A 77 -8.94 -11.47 4.20
N THR A 78 -10.24 -11.26 4.06
CA THR A 78 -11.21 -12.35 3.83
C THR A 78 -11.81 -12.37 2.43
N GLY A 79 -11.88 -11.22 1.77
CA GLY A 79 -12.56 -11.03 0.49
C GLY A 79 -11.63 -11.01 -0.72
N PHE A 80 -10.34 -10.69 -0.55
CA PHE A 80 -9.39 -10.78 -1.66
C PHE A 80 -9.08 -12.26 -1.97
N PRO A 81 -9.02 -12.68 -3.25
CA PRO A 81 -8.79 -14.07 -3.66
C PRO A 81 -7.32 -14.46 -3.45
N TRP A 82 -6.86 -14.61 -2.21
CA TRP A 82 -5.43 -14.82 -1.88
C TRP A 82 -4.78 -16.02 -2.60
N GLN A 83 -5.54 -17.07 -2.88
CA GLN A 83 -5.07 -18.24 -3.61
C GLN A 83 -4.64 -17.91 -5.05
N MET A 84 -5.23 -16.86 -5.66
CA MET A 84 -4.88 -16.37 -6.98
C MET A 84 -3.39 -16.08 -7.10
N LEU A 85 -2.74 -15.52 -6.08
CA LEU A 85 -1.30 -15.19 -6.15
C LEU A 85 -0.44 -16.45 -6.29
N THR A 86 -0.77 -17.49 -5.52
CA THR A 86 -0.10 -18.78 -5.61
C THR A 86 -0.36 -19.46 -6.95
N ASP A 87 -1.56 -19.32 -7.51
CA ASP A 87 -1.90 -19.95 -8.78
C ASP A 87 -1.28 -19.21 -9.96
N LEU A 88 -1.23 -17.87 -9.93
CA LEU A 88 -0.46 -17.03 -10.86
C LEU A 88 1.01 -17.49 -10.90
N HIS A 89 1.62 -17.75 -9.74
CA HIS A 89 2.99 -18.27 -9.70
C HIS A 89 3.13 -19.61 -10.41
N LYS A 90 2.16 -20.53 -10.24
CA LYS A 90 2.19 -21.86 -10.88
C LYS A 90 2.04 -21.79 -12.39
N VAL A 91 1.22 -20.86 -12.91
CA VAL A 91 1.03 -20.66 -14.35
C VAL A 91 2.10 -19.78 -14.99
N GLY A 92 3.11 -19.36 -14.23
CA GLY A 92 4.33 -18.75 -14.75
C GLY A 92 4.48 -17.25 -14.53
N CYS A 93 3.60 -16.60 -13.75
CA CYS A 93 3.89 -15.26 -13.26
C CYS A 93 5.14 -15.26 -12.37
N ARG A 94 5.92 -14.19 -12.51
CA ARG A 94 7.11 -13.92 -11.71
C ARG A 94 7.12 -12.48 -11.23
N THR A 95 7.97 -12.23 -10.25
CA THR A 95 8.30 -10.89 -9.75
C THR A 95 9.79 -10.67 -9.90
N SER A 96 10.19 -9.44 -10.19
CA SER A 96 11.58 -9.03 -10.37
C SER A 96 11.92 -7.82 -9.50
N THR A 97 13.18 -7.38 -9.54
CA THR A 97 13.59 -6.13 -8.89
C THR A 97 12.96 -4.88 -9.52
N ARG A 98 12.36 -5.01 -10.71
CA ARG A 98 11.66 -3.95 -11.41
C ARG A 98 10.19 -3.86 -10.99
N THR A 99 9.59 -4.97 -10.59
CA THR A 99 8.17 -5.03 -10.17
C THR A 99 7.95 -4.51 -8.75
N GLY A 100 6.84 -3.81 -8.54
CA GLY A 100 6.40 -3.25 -7.27
C GLY A 100 5.02 -3.69 -6.80
N LEU A 101 4.78 -3.43 -5.51
CA LEU A 101 3.47 -3.43 -4.90
C LEU A 101 3.18 -2.01 -4.39
N HIS A 102 2.14 -1.40 -4.92
CA HIS A 102 1.67 -0.08 -4.51
C HIS A 102 0.39 -0.21 -3.70
N VAL A 103 0.31 0.51 -2.58
CA VAL A 103 -0.87 0.53 -1.71
C VAL A 103 -1.39 1.95 -1.58
N HIS A 104 -2.51 2.21 -2.21
CA HIS A 104 -3.28 3.44 -2.08
C HIS A 104 -4.02 3.46 -0.76
N VAL A 105 -3.98 4.58 -0.06
CA VAL A 105 -4.64 4.84 1.21
C VAL A 105 -5.59 6.00 1.02
N SER A 106 -6.88 5.76 1.20
CA SER A 106 -7.90 6.82 1.11
C SER A 106 -7.61 7.97 2.10
N ARG A 107 -7.67 9.22 1.60
CA ARG A 107 -7.49 10.42 2.44
C ARG A 107 -8.61 10.57 3.47
N SER A 108 -9.80 10.04 3.19
CA SER A 108 -10.92 9.95 4.14
C SER A 108 -10.54 9.17 5.39
N GLY A 109 -9.70 8.14 5.27
CA GLY A 109 -9.22 7.32 6.38
C GLY A 109 -8.42 8.09 7.44
N PHE A 110 -7.97 9.31 7.14
CA PHE A 110 -7.25 10.17 8.08
C PHE A 110 -8.16 11.11 8.88
N GLY A 111 -9.48 11.11 8.63
CA GLY A 111 -10.47 11.84 9.44
C GLY A 111 -10.70 11.21 10.83
N THR A 112 -11.57 11.84 11.63
CA THR A 112 -12.03 11.25 12.90
C THR A 112 -13.08 10.16 12.65
N PRO A 113 -13.20 9.13 13.51
CA PRO A 113 -14.18 8.06 13.30
C PRO A 113 -15.63 8.45 13.61
N GLN A 114 -15.87 9.62 14.23
CA GLN A 114 -17.17 10.00 14.76
C GLN A 114 -17.99 10.79 13.72
N PRO A 115 -19.12 10.25 13.21
CA PRO A 115 -19.93 10.89 12.17
C PRO A 115 -20.58 12.22 12.58
N THR A 116 -20.65 12.49 13.89
CA THR A 116 -21.43 13.59 14.46
C THR A 116 -20.60 14.85 14.77
N VAL A 117 -19.28 14.81 14.55
CA VAL A 117 -18.41 15.97 14.70
C VAL A 117 -17.94 16.35 13.31
N GLU A 118 -18.21 17.59 12.88
CA GLU A 118 -17.64 18.09 11.64
C GLU A 118 -16.11 17.91 11.67
N HIS A 119 -15.61 17.10 10.74
CA HIS A 119 -14.18 16.87 10.60
C HIS A 119 -13.50 18.19 10.32
N THR A 120 -12.70 18.69 11.26
CA THR A 120 -11.88 19.84 10.92
C THR A 120 -10.89 19.38 9.86
N ARG A 121 -10.77 20.16 8.78
CA ARG A 121 -9.68 19.97 7.80
C ARG A 121 -8.33 19.86 8.52
N ALA A 122 -8.17 20.56 9.64
CA ALA A 122 -6.97 20.54 10.47
C ALA A 122 -6.65 19.16 11.06
N ASP A 123 -7.63 18.42 11.58
CA ASP A 123 -7.40 17.09 12.18
C ASP A 123 -6.89 16.09 11.15
N ARG A 124 -7.53 16.05 9.98
CA ARG A 124 -7.08 15.22 8.86
C ARG A 124 -5.68 15.61 8.39
N CYS A 125 -5.41 16.91 8.23
CA CYS A 125 -4.07 17.39 7.90
C CYS A 125 -3.03 16.97 8.94
N LEU A 126 -3.35 17.08 10.23
CA LEU A 126 -2.42 16.74 11.29
C LEU A 126 -2.15 15.23 11.36
N HIS A 127 -3.17 14.41 11.14
CA HIS A 127 -3.01 12.96 11.07
C HIS A 127 -2.16 12.54 9.85
N ILE A 128 -2.45 13.05 8.64
CA ILE A 128 -1.61 12.80 7.46
C ILE A 128 -0.16 13.22 7.72
N TYR A 129 0.05 14.37 8.36
CA TYR A 129 1.38 14.84 8.74
C TYR A 129 2.10 13.83 9.65
N ARG A 130 1.44 13.38 10.73
CA ARG A 130 2.02 12.38 11.66
C ARG A 130 2.38 11.09 10.95
N TRP A 131 1.47 10.58 10.13
CA TRP A 131 1.65 9.35 9.37
C TRP A 131 2.85 9.44 8.42
N MET A 132 2.88 10.44 7.53
CA MET A 132 3.99 10.61 6.60
C MET A 132 5.33 10.83 7.33
N LYS A 133 5.34 11.60 8.43
CA LYS A 133 6.55 11.80 9.24
C LYS A 133 7.03 10.51 9.89
N PHE A 134 6.11 9.67 10.36
CA PHE A 134 6.42 8.36 10.91
C PHE A 134 7.08 7.46 9.86
N ILE A 135 6.48 7.35 8.67
CA ILE A 135 7.03 6.56 7.55
C ILE A 135 8.42 7.06 7.16
N HIS A 136 8.60 8.36 6.90
CA HIS A 136 9.90 8.93 6.54
C HIS A 136 10.96 8.81 7.65
N ARG A 137 10.57 8.83 8.93
CA ARG A 137 11.52 8.72 10.05
C ARG A 137 12.02 7.29 10.21
N ASN A 138 11.22 6.31 9.83
CA ASN A 138 11.54 4.89 9.94
C ASN A 138 11.90 4.28 8.58
N ALA A 139 12.41 5.10 7.64
CA ALA A 139 12.73 4.68 6.27
C ALA A 139 13.55 3.38 6.21
N ALA A 140 14.58 3.22 7.05
CA ALA A 140 15.37 1.99 7.09
C ALA A 140 14.53 0.74 7.44
N ALA A 141 13.72 0.81 8.50
CA ALA A 141 12.86 -0.30 8.91
C ALA A 141 11.75 -0.59 7.88
N VAL A 142 11.19 0.48 7.27
CA VAL A 142 10.21 0.36 6.20
C VAL A 142 10.83 -0.28 4.95
N THR A 143 12.05 0.09 4.58
CA THR A 143 12.80 -0.54 3.49
C THR A 143 13.06 -2.01 3.75
N THR A 144 13.45 -2.39 4.97
CA THR A 144 13.62 -3.81 5.35
C THR A 144 12.31 -4.59 5.20
N LEU A 145 11.21 -4.06 5.75
CA LEU A 145 9.88 -4.67 5.60
C LEU A 145 9.45 -4.77 4.13
N ALA A 146 9.71 -3.72 3.35
CA ALA A 146 9.33 -3.60 1.96
C ALA A 146 10.08 -4.56 1.03
N GLY A 147 11.20 -5.14 1.46
CA GLY A 147 11.98 -6.09 0.67
C GLY A 147 12.70 -5.49 -0.54
N ARG A 148 12.65 -4.17 -0.75
CA ARG A 148 13.42 -3.45 -1.76
C ARG A 148 13.77 -2.04 -1.35
N SER A 149 14.82 -1.50 -1.97
CA SER A 149 15.15 -0.07 -1.97
C SER A 149 15.23 0.39 -3.41
N SER A 150 14.43 1.39 -3.79
CA SER A 150 14.39 1.91 -5.16
C SER A 150 14.50 3.43 -5.18
N PRO A 151 15.71 3.99 -5.41
CA PRO A 151 15.91 5.43 -5.55
C PRO A 151 15.22 6.02 -6.79
N GLU A 152 14.93 5.19 -7.78
CA GLU A 152 14.32 5.60 -9.05
C GLU A 152 12.79 5.62 -8.98
N TRP A 153 12.18 4.64 -8.28
CA TRP A 153 10.73 4.40 -8.33
C TRP A 153 9.99 4.60 -6.99
N ALA A 154 10.72 4.59 -5.86
CA ALA A 154 10.14 4.66 -4.51
C ALA A 154 11.07 5.37 -3.50
N ALA A 155 11.63 6.52 -3.89
CA ALA A 155 12.70 7.18 -3.13
C ALA A 155 12.23 7.75 -1.79
N PHE A 156 13.03 7.54 -0.74
CA PHE A 156 12.96 8.34 0.49
C PHE A 156 13.90 9.54 0.39
N THR A 157 13.35 10.73 0.14
CA THR A 157 14.16 11.95 0.01
C THR A 157 13.99 12.91 1.18
N SER A 158 15.04 13.68 1.46
CA SER A 158 14.97 14.73 2.48
C SER A 158 14.05 15.88 2.09
N GLU A 159 13.91 16.13 0.78
CA GLU A 159 13.01 17.12 0.20
C GLU A 159 11.54 16.78 0.49
N GLU A 160 11.10 15.57 0.12
CA GLU A 160 9.73 15.13 0.38
C GLU A 160 9.43 15.11 1.89
N ARG A 161 10.39 14.66 2.70
CA ARG A 161 10.28 14.69 4.16
C ARG A 161 10.09 16.10 4.73
N ARG A 162 10.69 17.14 4.12
CA ARG A 162 10.48 18.55 4.51
C ARG A 162 9.15 19.08 3.98
N ALA A 163 8.71 18.60 2.82
CA ALA A 163 7.48 19.03 2.16
C ALA A 163 6.19 18.43 2.75
N VAL A 164 6.26 17.39 3.60
CA VAL A 164 5.10 16.73 4.26
C VAL A 164 4.04 17.71 4.76
N LYS A 165 4.41 18.85 5.36
CA LYS A 165 3.43 19.85 5.85
C LYS A 165 2.53 20.41 4.74
N HIS A 166 3.03 20.50 3.51
CA HIS A 166 2.29 20.99 2.35
C HIS A 166 1.37 19.90 1.81
N TYR A 167 1.86 18.67 1.70
CA TYR A 167 1.08 17.51 1.24
C TYR A 167 -0.08 17.21 2.18
N ALA A 168 0.17 17.29 3.48
CA ALA A 168 -0.86 17.14 4.49
C ALA A 168 -1.95 18.21 4.40
N LYS A 169 -1.59 19.44 3.98
CA LYS A 169 -2.52 20.54 3.69
C LYS A 169 -3.21 20.43 2.33
N GLY A 170 -2.97 19.38 1.55
CA GLY A 170 -3.60 19.12 0.27
C GLY A 170 -2.85 19.63 -0.96
N ARG A 171 -1.59 20.10 -0.83
CA ARG A 171 -0.76 20.30 -2.02
C ARG A 171 -0.51 18.94 -2.66
N LEU A 172 -0.61 18.85 -3.98
CA LEU A 172 -0.25 17.63 -4.72
C LEU A 172 1.25 17.64 -5.01
N GLY A 173 1.87 16.46 -4.90
CA GLY A 173 3.23 16.23 -5.37
C GLY A 173 3.25 16.06 -6.89
N TRP A 174 4.31 16.54 -7.53
CA TRP A 174 4.50 16.41 -8.98
C TRP A 174 5.25 15.14 -9.36
N ASN A 175 6.10 14.64 -8.46
CA ASN A 175 6.89 13.43 -8.69
C ASN A 175 6.22 12.23 -7.99
N ARG A 176 5.69 11.30 -8.79
CA ARG A 176 5.10 10.07 -8.28
C ARG A 176 6.13 9.06 -7.78
N HIS A 177 7.39 9.13 -8.21
CA HIS A 177 8.42 8.14 -7.90
C HIS A 177 9.07 8.35 -6.52
N GLN A 178 8.22 8.55 -5.52
CA GLN A 178 8.60 8.77 -4.12
C GLN A 178 8.03 7.65 -3.27
N ALA A 179 8.63 7.39 -2.11
CA ALA A 179 8.14 6.38 -1.16
C ALA A 179 6.65 6.56 -0.82
N ILE A 180 6.19 7.81 -0.78
CA ILE A 180 4.78 8.19 -0.67
C ILE A 180 4.45 9.08 -1.87
N ASN A 181 3.68 8.58 -2.84
CA ASN A 181 3.13 9.41 -3.89
C ASN A 181 1.93 10.20 -3.35
N THR A 182 2.01 11.52 -3.50
CA THR A 182 1.02 12.48 -3.00
C THR A 182 0.28 13.21 -4.12
N GLY A 183 0.50 12.83 -5.38
CA GLY A 183 -0.13 13.41 -6.56
C GLY A 183 -1.58 13.02 -6.75
N ASN A 184 -2.07 12.00 -6.03
CA ASN A 184 -3.45 11.54 -6.10
C ASN A 184 -4.37 12.43 -5.24
N ASN A 185 -5.52 12.81 -5.81
CA ASN A 185 -6.51 13.66 -5.14
C ASN A 185 -7.15 12.96 -3.93
N ASP A 186 -7.59 11.71 -4.09
CA ASP A 186 -8.37 11.01 -3.06
C ASP A 186 -7.54 10.06 -2.21
N THR A 187 -6.30 9.76 -2.62
CA THR A 187 -5.42 8.80 -1.94
C THR A 187 -4.02 9.35 -1.69
N LEU A 188 -3.32 8.73 -0.75
CA LEU A 188 -1.86 8.75 -0.64
C LEU A 188 -1.38 7.34 -0.96
N GLU A 189 -0.30 7.17 -1.72
CA GLU A 189 0.10 5.85 -2.22
C GLU A 189 1.49 5.49 -1.70
N LEU A 190 1.60 4.37 -0.98
CA LEU A 190 2.87 3.78 -0.59
C LEU A 190 3.43 2.96 -1.75
N ARG A 191 4.62 3.33 -2.23
CA ARG A 191 5.26 2.69 -3.40
C ARG A 191 6.44 1.81 -3.06
N VAL A 192 6.72 1.65 -1.77
CA VAL A 192 7.99 1.10 -1.27
C VAL A 192 8.12 -0.41 -1.48
N PHE A 193 7.01 -1.15 -1.48
CA PHE A 193 7.03 -2.61 -1.40
C PHE A 193 7.50 -3.26 -2.70
N ALA A 194 8.34 -4.29 -2.59
CA ALA A 194 8.59 -5.22 -3.67
C ALA A 194 7.31 -5.96 -4.02
N SER A 195 7.12 -6.27 -5.30
CA SER A 195 6.06 -7.19 -5.69
C SER A 195 6.32 -8.59 -5.09
N SER A 196 5.24 -9.34 -4.86
CA SER A 196 5.32 -10.72 -4.40
C SER A 196 4.09 -11.52 -4.82
N LEU A 197 4.32 -12.78 -5.17
CA LEU A 197 3.25 -13.79 -5.35
C LEU A 197 3.06 -14.65 -4.09
N ASP A 198 3.77 -14.34 -3.00
CA ASP A 198 3.52 -14.91 -1.68
C ASP A 198 2.39 -14.12 -1.00
N PRO A 199 1.23 -14.75 -0.72
CA PRO A 199 0.12 -14.09 -0.07
C PRO A 199 0.47 -13.49 1.30
N ASP A 200 1.39 -14.07 2.07
CA ASP A 200 1.76 -13.56 3.39
C ASP A 200 2.56 -12.26 3.29
N VAL A 201 3.42 -12.12 2.28
CA VAL A 201 4.16 -10.89 2.02
C VAL A 201 3.22 -9.76 1.63
N VAL A 202 2.26 -10.01 0.74
CA VAL A 202 1.28 -9.01 0.30
C VAL A 202 0.33 -8.63 1.45
N ARG A 203 -0.14 -9.60 2.24
CA ARG A 203 -0.92 -9.34 3.46
C ARG A 203 -0.16 -8.47 4.46
N ALA A 204 1.14 -8.72 4.65
CA ALA A 204 1.97 -7.92 5.55
C ALA A 204 2.12 -6.46 5.06
N ALA A 205 2.21 -6.23 3.75
CA ALA A 205 2.24 -4.89 3.18
C ALA A 205 0.93 -4.12 3.40
N LEU A 206 -0.23 -4.76 3.17
CA LEU A 206 -1.54 -4.17 3.49
C LEU A 206 -1.69 -3.92 5.00
N ALA A 207 -1.24 -4.88 5.82
CA ALA A 207 -1.28 -4.78 7.29
C ALA A 207 -0.43 -3.61 7.79
N PHE A 208 0.79 -3.42 7.29
CA PHE A 208 1.62 -2.25 7.61
C PHE A 208 0.97 -0.94 7.22
N THR A 209 0.35 -0.92 6.03
CA THR A 209 -0.32 0.27 5.54
C THR A 209 -1.46 0.67 6.48
N ALA A 210 -2.35 -0.26 6.83
CA ALA A 210 -3.44 0.00 7.78
C ALA A 210 -2.93 0.32 9.20
N ALA A 211 -2.04 -0.53 9.74
CA ALA A 211 -1.50 -0.39 11.09
C ALA A 211 -0.77 0.94 11.29
N SER A 212 -0.02 1.41 10.30
CA SER A 212 0.70 2.69 10.41
C SER A 212 -0.26 3.88 10.46
N VAL A 213 -1.38 3.83 9.72
CA VAL A 213 -2.44 4.84 9.81
C VAL A 213 -3.05 4.81 11.21
N ASP A 214 -3.49 3.64 11.68
CA ASP A 214 -4.17 3.54 12.98
C ASP A 214 -3.27 3.88 14.16
N TYR A 215 -2.01 3.47 14.12
CA TYR A 215 -1.00 3.83 15.12
C TYR A 215 -0.82 5.34 15.24
N THR A 216 -0.80 6.05 14.11
CA THR A 216 -0.49 7.49 14.11
C THR A 216 -1.70 8.40 14.36
N ARG A 217 -2.92 7.84 14.35
CA ARG A 217 -4.19 8.56 14.51
C ARG A 217 -4.26 9.35 15.80
N THR A 218 -3.87 8.74 16.91
CA THR A 218 -4.07 9.28 18.26
C THR A 218 -2.79 9.81 18.92
N LEU A 219 -1.68 9.85 18.19
CA LEU A 219 -0.41 10.32 18.75
C LEU A 219 -0.45 11.83 19.09
N SER A 220 -0.40 12.13 20.37
CA SER A 220 -0.22 13.49 20.88
C SER A 220 1.20 14.00 20.64
N THR A 221 1.37 15.33 20.66
CA THR A 221 2.70 15.96 20.61
C THR A 221 3.61 15.46 21.73
N GLN A 222 3.07 15.29 22.94
CA GLN A 222 3.83 14.78 24.09
C GLN A 222 4.32 13.35 23.84
N GLN A 223 3.46 12.44 23.37
CA GLN A 223 3.88 11.08 23.03
C GLN A 223 4.96 11.07 21.93
N VAL A 224 4.83 11.94 20.92
CA VAL A 224 5.86 12.10 19.88
C VAL A 224 7.20 12.55 20.47
N LEU A 225 7.20 13.53 21.40
CA LEU A 225 8.40 13.98 22.10
C LEU A 225 9.03 12.87 22.95
N HIS A 226 8.22 12.00 23.55
CA HIS A 226 8.67 10.82 24.29
C HIS A 226 9.00 9.60 23.39
N GLY A 227 9.05 9.79 22.07
CA GLY A 227 9.60 8.79 21.14
C GLY A 227 8.56 7.91 20.47
N ALA A 228 7.27 8.24 20.47
CA ALA A 228 6.24 7.48 19.76
C ALA A 228 6.45 7.43 18.23
N TRP A 229 7.33 8.24 17.65
CA TRP A 229 7.70 8.08 16.23
C TRP A 229 8.84 7.08 15.98
N ARG A 230 9.40 6.44 17.00
CA ARG A 230 10.43 5.40 16.84
C ARG A 230 9.78 4.08 16.42
N TRP A 231 10.48 3.33 15.58
CA TRP A 231 10.06 1.99 15.15
C TRP A 231 9.72 1.08 16.33
N ALA A 232 10.56 1.05 17.36
CA ALA A 232 10.33 0.22 18.55
C ALA A 232 8.99 0.52 19.26
N ALA A 233 8.54 1.78 19.27
CA ALA A 233 7.24 2.15 19.85
C ALA A 233 6.08 1.62 19.00
N PHE A 234 6.23 1.63 17.68
CA PHE A 234 5.26 1.01 16.77
C PHE A 234 5.22 -0.52 16.93
N ILE A 235 6.36 -1.18 17.08
CA ILE A 235 6.41 -2.64 17.34
C ILE A 235 5.74 -2.99 18.68
N ALA A 236 6.00 -2.21 19.73
CA ALA A 236 5.37 -2.42 21.04
C ALA A 236 3.85 -2.21 21.00
N TRP A 237 3.38 -1.25 20.19
CA TRP A 237 1.96 -1.07 19.93
C TRP A 237 1.38 -2.25 19.12
N LEU A 238 2.08 -2.67 18.05
CA LEU A 238 1.64 -3.76 17.17
C LEU A 238 1.44 -5.08 17.93
N ALA A 239 2.30 -5.38 18.90
CA ALA A 239 2.16 -6.56 19.77
C ALA A 239 0.82 -6.63 20.54
N GLN A 240 0.14 -5.49 20.72
CA GLN A 240 -1.16 -5.39 21.38
C GLN A 240 -2.34 -5.36 20.38
N HIS A 241 -2.08 -5.45 19.07
CA HIS A 241 -3.08 -5.32 18.02
C HIS A 241 -3.10 -6.56 17.12
N PRO A 242 -3.74 -7.66 17.56
CA PRO A 242 -3.77 -8.93 16.82
C PRO A 242 -4.46 -8.85 15.45
N ALA A 243 -5.23 -7.78 15.19
CA ALA A 243 -5.78 -7.54 13.86
C ALA A 243 -4.71 -7.46 12.77
N TYR A 244 -3.47 -7.07 13.11
CA TYR A 244 -2.36 -6.95 12.16
C TYR A 244 -1.33 -8.09 12.27
N THR A 245 -1.74 -9.28 12.76
CA THR A 245 -0.84 -10.45 12.86
C THR A 245 -0.02 -10.75 11.58
N PRO A 246 -0.52 -10.59 10.34
CA PRO A 246 0.31 -10.77 9.16
C PRO A 246 1.58 -9.91 9.15
N LEU A 247 1.50 -8.67 9.65
CA LEU A 247 2.67 -7.80 9.79
C LEU A 247 3.62 -8.31 10.88
N THR A 248 3.09 -8.68 12.05
CA THR A 248 3.90 -9.15 13.17
C THR A 248 4.74 -10.37 12.77
N ARG A 249 4.12 -11.38 12.15
CA ARG A 249 4.82 -12.58 11.67
C ARG A 249 5.92 -12.23 10.67
N ARG A 250 5.61 -11.36 9.70
CA ARG A 250 6.59 -10.94 8.70
C ARG A 250 7.80 -10.25 9.33
N LEU A 251 7.58 -9.43 10.35
CA LEU A 251 8.66 -8.74 11.06
C LEU A 251 9.51 -9.70 11.91
N GLU A 252 8.89 -10.72 12.51
CA GLU A 252 9.59 -11.81 13.21
C GLU A 252 10.48 -12.58 12.25
N ASP A 253 9.96 -13.02 11.10
CA ASP A 253 10.72 -13.75 10.08
C ASP A 253 11.94 -12.96 9.59
N LEU A 254 11.77 -11.66 9.31
CA LEU A 254 12.86 -10.78 8.89
C LEU A 254 13.91 -10.58 9.99
N SER A 255 13.51 -10.61 11.25
CA SER A 255 14.45 -10.49 12.38
C SER A 255 15.27 -11.77 12.60
N CYS A 256 14.71 -12.94 12.29
CA CYS A 256 15.40 -14.22 12.38
C CYS A 256 16.36 -14.48 11.21
N ALA A 257 16.18 -13.79 10.08
CA ALA A 257 17.02 -13.92 8.89
C ALA A 257 18.31 -13.08 8.93
N CYS A 258 18.52 -12.29 10.00
CA CYS A 258 19.65 -11.36 10.17
C CYS A 258 20.72 -11.90 11.14
#